data_AF-A0A3M3QWM0-F1
#
_entry.id   AF-A0A3M3QWM0-F1
#
_cell.length_a   1.000
_cell.length_b   1.000
_cell.length_c   1.000
_cell.angle_alpha   90.00
_cell.angle_beta   90.00
_cell.angle_gamma   90.00
#
_symmetry.space_group_name_H-M   'P 1'
#
loop_
_entity.id
_entity.type
_entity.pdbx_description
1 polymer ?
#
loop_
_entity_poly.entity_id
_entity_poly.type
_entity_poly.pdbx_seq_one_letter_code
_entity_poly.pdbx_strand_id
1 'polypeptide(L)'
;MDLKKSLLRITGRQGCFEWGDNYLAGIYAVPGEAPKGSRICRLNSRKLGRALHLLSTPERIFAQLALYNPDVFELHEQKILSPIPEVHPLQGNPLAAGLKLLPVKGTSLVAEEIGLKHATAIMTYDDGRRERVPHPYLGDLLLYIQPQGSAPYAVNWTVKLSAMDFDEVARGSLKSLAKQKENREKARLRHALEEVYYHSAGIRTVRVSRDMLDPVLVANLDLLYGYHDREISLESNVLEDFSHDIEDCVAHGRPVASVALMYGQRWGRRDLFLTKIYKDIWERKLPVSLFDPVLIDHPLVTDAPDVLQVYSSLFAGLPE
;
A
#
# COMPACT_ATOMS: atom_id res chain seq x y z
N MET A 1 -19.17 -1.07 -16.14
CA MET A 1 -17.81 -1.19 -16.70
C MET A 1 -17.88 -2.28 -17.77
N ASP A 2 -17.34 -2.03 -18.96
CA ASP A 2 -17.24 -3.05 -20.01
C ASP A 2 -16.16 -4.07 -19.60
N LEU A 3 -16.58 -5.30 -19.28
CA LEU A 3 -15.69 -6.36 -18.79
C LEU A 3 -14.68 -6.80 -19.85
N LYS A 4 -15.01 -6.70 -21.14
CA LYS A 4 -14.07 -7.03 -22.23
C LYS A 4 -12.93 -6.01 -22.25
N LYS A 5 -13.27 -4.72 -22.26
CA LYS A 5 -12.27 -3.63 -22.22
C LYS A 5 -11.41 -3.71 -20.95
N SER A 6 -12.03 -4.00 -19.81
CA SER A 6 -11.32 -4.17 -18.55
C SER A 6 -10.34 -5.35 -18.59
N LEU A 7 -10.79 -6.52 -19.08
CA LEU A 7 -9.94 -7.70 -19.23
C LEU A 7 -8.72 -7.43 -20.10
N LEU A 8 -8.93 -6.87 -21.30
CA LEU A 8 -7.83 -6.58 -22.24
C LEU A 8 -6.82 -5.61 -21.63
N ARG A 9 -7.29 -4.58 -20.93
CA ARG A 9 -6.41 -3.61 -20.25
C ARG A 9 -5.61 -4.24 -19.12
N ILE A 10 -6.25 -4.99 -18.23
CA ILE A 10 -5.57 -5.66 -17.10
C ILE A 10 -4.51 -6.64 -17.64
N THR A 11 -4.89 -7.45 -18.63
CA THR A 11 -3.98 -8.43 -19.25
C THR A 11 -2.82 -7.74 -19.97
N GLY A 12 -3.08 -6.65 -20.70
CA GLY A 12 -2.03 -5.89 -21.38
C GLY A 12 -1.02 -5.21 -20.44
N ARG A 13 -1.42 -4.89 -19.20
CA ARG A 13 -0.53 -4.28 -18.19
C ARG A 13 0.21 -5.30 -17.33
N GLN A 14 -0.47 -6.38 -16.94
CA GLN A 14 0.04 -7.32 -15.95
C GLN A 14 0.38 -8.71 -16.51
N GLY A 15 0.08 -8.97 -17.79
CA GLY A 15 0.46 -10.23 -18.45
C GLY A 15 1.96 -10.35 -18.74
N CYS A 16 2.64 -9.23 -18.95
CA CYS A 16 4.10 -9.13 -19.02
C CYS A 16 4.58 -8.33 -17.81
N PHE A 17 4.52 -8.95 -16.64
CA PHE A 17 4.81 -8.29 -15.38
C PHE A 17 6.30 -7.93 -15.25
N GLU A 18 6.55 -6.72 -14.75
CA GLU A 18 7.89 -6.19 -14.44
C GLU A 18 7.92 -5.66 -12.99
N TRP A 19 9.08 -5.75 -12.36
CA TRP A 19 9.34 -5.30 -10.98
C TRP A 19 9.74 -3.82 -10.94
N GLY A 20 9.68 -3.21 -9.76
CA GLY A 20 10.23 -1.89 -9.51
C GLY A 20 9.44 -0.77 -10.16
N ASP A 21 10.15 0.22 -10.68
CA ASP A 21 9.58 1.41 -11.32
C ASP A 21 8.75 1.11 -12.57
N ASN A 22 8.99 -0.03 -13.21
CA ASN A 22 8.24 -0.50 -14.38
C ASN A 22 6.94 -1.24 -14.04
N TYR A 23 6.64 -1.48 -12.76
CA TYR A 23 5.38 -2.10 -12.36
C TYR A 23 4.17 -1.26 -12.78
N LEU A 24 3.22 -1.90 -13.47
CA LEU A 24 1.95 -1.29 -13.90
C LEU A 24 0.76 -1.88 -13.14
N ALA A 25 0.02 -1.05 -12.41
CA ALA A 25 -1.23 -1.43 -11.75
C ALA A 25 -2.32 -1.90 -12.74
N GLY A 26 -3.12 -2.91 -12.36
CA GLY A 26 -4.19 -3.44 -13.21
C GLY A 26 -5.29 -2.41 -13.53
N ILE A 27 -5.53 -1.48 -12.60
CA ILE A 27 -6.42 -0.33 -12.75
C ILE A 27 -5.68 0.92 -12.28
N TYR A 28 -5.82 2.00 -13.04
CA TYR A 28 -5.26 3.29 -12.65
C TYR A 28 -6.28 4.15 -11.93
N ALA A 29 -5.78 4.91 -10.95
CA ALA A 29 -6.47 6.02 -10.29
C ALA A 29 -6.66 7.20 -11.26
N VAL A 30 -7.49 7.01 -12.29
CA VAL A 30 -7.86 8.02 -13.30
C VAL A 30 -9.36 7.98 -13.59
N PRO A 31 -9.97 9.10 -14.03
CA PRO A 31 -11.33 9.11 -14.51
C PRO A 31 -11.56 8.06 -15.61
N GLY A 32 -12.64 7.29 -15.50
CA GLY A 32 -13.02 6.25 -16.47
C GLY A 32 -12.53 4.84 -16.16
N GLU A 33 -11.48 4.69 -15.34
CA GLU A 33 -11.04 3.39 -14.83
C GLU A 33 -11.54 3.14 -13.42
N ALA A 34 -11.42 4.13 -12.55
CA ALA A 34 -11.76 3.99 -11.14
C ALA A 34 -13.28 3.81 -10.89
N PRO A 35 -13.66 3.14 -9.78
CA PRO A 35 -15.06 3.00 -9.40
C PRO A 35 -15.76 4.36 -9.26
N LYS A 36 -17.01 4.47 -9.71
CA LYS A 36 -17.80 5.70 -9.53
C LYS A 36 -17.99 6.01 -8.04
N GLY A 37 -17.78 7.27 -7.65
CA GLY A 37 -17.91 7.72 -6.26
C GLY A 37 -16.70 7.41 -5.37
N SER A 38 -15.63 6.84 -5.93
CA SER A 38 -14.37 6.65 -5.21
C SER A 38 -13.58 7.96 -5.05
N ARG A 39 -12.84 8.08 -3.95
CA ARG A 39 -11.84 9.14 -3.76
C ARG A 39 -10.48 8.58 -4.16
N ILE A 40 -10.21 8.63 -5.46
CA ILE A 40 -8.95 8.17 -6.03
C ILE A 40 -7.79 9.10 -5.68
N CYS A 41 -6.58 8.52 -5.61
CA CYS A 41 -5.36 9.23 -5.34
C CYS A 41 -4.21 8.62 -6.16
N ARG A 42 -3.30 9.48 -6.63
CA ARG A 42 -2.00 9.07 -7.15
C ARG A 42 -0.93 9.59 -6.20
N LEU A 43 -0.07 8.70 -5.71
CA LEU A 43 1.04 9.07 -4.85
C LEU A 43 2.36 8.75 -5.54
N ASN A 44 3.24 9.72 -5.70
CA ASN A 44 4.62 9.42 -6.10
C ASN A 44 5.33 8.78 -4.91
N SER A 45 6.07 7.71 -5.14
CA SER A 45 6.91 7.08 -4.12
C SER A 45 8.36 7.16 -4.55
N ARG A 46 9.17 7.92 -3.79
CA ARG A 46 10.62 7.94 -3.97
C ARG A 46 11.22 6.55 -3.74
N LYS A 47 10.67 5.78 -2.79
CA LYS A 47 11.14 4.43 -2.46
C LYS A 47 10.97 3.45 -3.62
N LEU A 48 9.85 3.55 -4.34
CA LEU A 48 9.53 2.65 -5.46
C LEU A 48 9.93 3.21 -6.84
N GLY A 49 10.31 4.48 -6.92
CA GLY A 49 10.63 5.14 -8.20
C GLY A 49 9.44 5.39 -9.13
N ARG A 50 8.19 5.20 -8.66
CA ARG A 50 6.98 5.29 -9.48
C ARG A 50 5.79 5.90 -8.75
N ALA A 51 4.74 6.20 -9.51
CA ALA A 51 3.45 6.59 -8.97
C ALA A 51 2.60 5.36 -8.62
N LEU A 52 2.01 5.38 -7.44
CA LEU A 52 1.01 4.43 -6.96
C LEU A 52 -0.39 4.87 -7.37
N HIS A 53 -1.23 3.92 -7.74
CA HIS A 53 -2.62 4.14 -8.13
C HIS A 53 -3.62 3.60 -7.08
N LEU A 54 -4.10 4.49 -6.22
CA LEU A 54 -4.91 4.14 -5.06
C LEU A 54 -6.36 4.54 -5.29
N LEU A 55 -7.28 3.60 -5.12
CA LEU A 55 -8.69 3.74 -5.48
C LEU A 55 -9.56 4.20 -4.31
N SER A 56 -8.97 4.44 -3.14
CA SER A 56 -9.67 4.95 -1.98
C SER A 56 -8.76 5.70 -1.00
N THR A 57 -9.36 6.50 -0.11
CA THR A 57 -8.63 7.16 0.99
C THR A 57 -7.98 6.16 1.96
N PRO A 58 -8.64 5.06 2.37
CA PRO A 58 -7.98 4.01 3.15
C PRO A 58 -6.76 3.41 2.45
N GLU A 59 -6.83 3.09 1.15
CA GLU A 59 -5.67 2.58 0.40
C GLU A 59 -4.50 3.56 0.43
N ARG A 60 -4.78 4.87 0.29
CA ARG A 60 -3.78 5.93 0.44
C ARG A 60 -3.05 5.87 1.78
N ILE A 61 -3.81 5.78 2.86
CA ILE A 61 -3.28 5.78 4.22
C ILE A 61 -2.44 4.52 4.46
N PHE A 62 -2.94 3.35 4.08
CA PHE A 62 -2.20 2.09 4.25
C PHE A 62 -0.96 2.01 3.35
N ALA A 63 -0.99 2.57 2.14
CA ALA A 63 0.22 2.68 1.32
C ALA A 63 1.29 3.54 2.00
N GLN A 64 0.91 4.67 2.63
CA GLN A 64 1.83 5.51 3.40
C GLN A 64 2.40 4.75 4.60
N LEU A 65 1.57 4.03 5.36
CA LEU A 65 2.03 3.19 6.47
C LEU A 65 3.00 2.09 6.00
N ALA A 66 2.69 1.44 4.88
CA ALA A 66 3.56 0.41 4.30
C ALA A 66 4.92 0.98 3.90
N LEU A 67 4.94 2.14 3.24
CA LEU A 67 6.18 2.77 2.78
C LEU A 67 7.02 3.39 3.90
N TYR A 68 6.40 3.69 5.04
CA TYR A 68 7.11 4.11 6.26
C TYR A 68 7.92 2.95 6.88
N ASN A 69 7.54 1.70 6.62
CA ASN A 69 8.30 0.54 7.07
C ASN A 69 9.58 0.37 6.23
N PRO A 70 10.80 0.41 6.84
CA PRO A 70 12.04 0.25 6.09
C PRO A 70 12.14 -1.11 5.40
N ASP A 71 11.60 -2.18 6.00
CA ASP A 71 11.70 -3.56 5.51
C ASP A 71 10.82 -3.83 4.28
N VAL A 72 9.83 -2.96 4.00
CA VAL A 72 8.99 -3.07 2.79
C VAL A 72 9.80 -2.59 1.58
N PHE A 73 10.34 -3.50 0.78
CA PHE A 73 11.17 -3.12 -0.36
C PHE A 73 10.37 -2.89 -1.65
N GLU A 74 9.16 -3.43 -1.74
CA GLU A 74 8.26 -3.26 -2.88
C GLU A 74 6.80 -3.31 -2.44
N LEU A 75 5.92 -2.65 -3.19
CA LEU A 75 4.48 -2.62 -2.93
C LEU A 75 3.75 -2.67 -4.26
N HIS A 76 2.90 -3.66 -4.51
CA HIS A 76 2.09 -3.73 -5.72
C HIS A 76 0.62 -3.43 -5.41
N GLU A 77 0.12 -2.31 -5.89
CA GLU A 77 -1.29 -1.93 -5.83
C GLU A 77 -2.06 -2.48 -7.04
N GLN A 78 -3.32 -2.87 -6.83
CA GLN A 78 -4.20 -3.34 -7.91
C GLN A 78 -3.60 -4.52 -8.70
N LYS A 79 -2.89 -5.42 -8.00
CA LYS A 79 -2.26 -6.61 -8.59
C LYS A 79 -3.34 -7.61 -9.00
N ILE A 80 -3.17 -8.19 -10.18
CA ILE A 80 -4.04 -9.23 -10.71
C ILE A 80 -4.00 -10.48 -9.82
N LEU A 81 -5.18 -11.02 -9.50
CA LEU A 81 -5.34 -12.38 -9.04
C LEU A 81 -5.68 -13.23 -10.26
N SER A 82 -4.77 -14.12 -10.65
CA SER A 82 -4.85 -14.85 -11.91
C SER A 82 -6.01 -15.86 -11.88
N PRO A 83 -6.87 -15.93 -12.91
CA PRO A 83 -7.92 -16.94 -12.99
C PRO A 83 -7.43 -18.37 -13.12
N ILE A 84 -6.18 -18.55 -13.52
CA ILE A 84 -5.50 -19.84 -13.69
C ILE A 84 -4.29 -19.90 -12.73
N PRO A 85 -3.79 -21.11 -12.39
CA PRO A 85 -2.59 -21.22 -11.57
C PRO A 85 -1.42 -20.42 -12.16
N GLU A 86 -0.66 -19.76 -11.29
CA GLU A 86 0.43 -18.87 -11.68
C GLU A 86 1.60 -19.04 -10.70
N VAL A 87 2.79 -18.64 -11.13
CA VAL A 87 3.96 -18.61 -10.24
C VAL A 87 3.73 -17.73 -9.01
N HIS A 88 4.51 -17.96 -7.95
CA HIS A 88 4.45 -17.15 -6.74
C HIS A 88 4.68 -15.65 -7.05
N PRO A 89 4.01 -14.69 -6.40
CA PRO A 89 4.20 -13.26 -6.65
C PRO A 89 5.65 -12.73 -6.50
N LEU A 90 6.45 -13.30 -5.58
CA LEU A 90 7.90 -13.04 -5.45
C LEU A 90 8.78 -13.63 -6.56
N GLN A 91 8.23 -14.43 -7.47
CA GLN A 91 9.01 -15.08 -8.51
C GLN A 91 9.72 -14.04 -9.40
N GLY A 92 10.99 -14.30 -9.70
CA GLY A 92 11.81 -13.44 -10.54
C GLY A 92 12.39 -12.22 -9.83
N ASN A 93 12.04 -11.95 -8.57
CA ASN A 93 12.72 -10.92 -7.79
C ASN A 93 14.13 -11.41 -7.39
N PRO A 94 15.20 -10.61 -7.57
CA PRO A 94 16.55 -10.99 -7.16
C PRO A 94 16.70 -11.37 -5.69
N LEU A 95 15.93 -10.75 -4.79
CA LEU A 95 15.97 -11.03 -3.35
C LEU A 95 15.40 -12.42 -3.02
N ALA A 96 14.50 -12.94 -3.87
CA ALA A 96 13.88 -14.26 -3.71
C ALA A 96 14.63 -15.36 -4.47
N ALA A 97 15.80 -15.07 -5.05
CA ALA A 97 16.58 -16.04 -5.80
C ALA A 97 16.97 -17.25 -4.92
N GLY A 98 16.70 -18.45 -5.41
CA GLY A 98 16.99 -19.71 -4.70
C GLY A 98 15.96 -20.12 -3.66
N LEU A 99 14.93 -19.30 -3.37
CA LEU A 99 13.84 -19.70 -2.49
C LEU A 99 12.92 -20.72 -3.15
N LYS A 100 12.39 -21.64 -2.35
CA LYS A 100 11.32 -22.55 -2.77
C LYS A 100 9.98 -21.85 -2.60
N LEU A 101 9.47 -21.28 -3.69
CA LEU A 101 8.22 -20.54 -3.70
C LEU A 101 7.05 -21.42 -4.20
N LEU A 102 5.94 -21.42 -3.47
CA LEU A 102 4.72 -22.14 -3.88
C LEU A 102 3.91 -21.31 -4.88
N PRO A 103 3.41 -21.90 -5.98
CA PRO A 103 2.56 -21.18 -6.91
C PRO A 103 1.22 -20.82 -6.25
N VAL A 104 0.55 -19.82 -6.79
CA VAL A 104 -0.84 -19.50 -6.44
C VAL A 104 -1.79 -20.43 -7.22
N LYS A 105 -2.88 -20.85 -6.58
CA LYS A 105 -4.03 -21.44 -7.28
C LYS A 105 -4.70 -20.40 -8.17
N GLY A 106 -5.32 -20.82 -9.26
CA GLY A 106 -6.16 -19.94 -10.07
C GLY A 106 -7.46 -19.56 -9.36
N THR A 107 -7.89 -18.29 -9.46
CA THR A 107 -9.13 -17.84 -8.83
C THR A 107 -10.37 -18.57 -9.34
N SER A 108 -10.35 -19.13 -10.55
CA SER A 108 -11.45 -19.95 -11.07
C SER A 108 -11.65 -21.22 -10.25
N LEU A 109 -10.55 -21.92 -9.94
CA LEU A 109 -10.56 -23.13 -9.11
C LEU A 109 -10.97 -22.78 -7.67
N VAL A 110 -10.38 -21.73 -7.10
CA VAL A 110 -10.74 -21.28 -5.74
C VAL A 110 -12.23 -20.91 -5.64
N ALA A 111 -12.76 -20.22 -6.66
CA ALA A 111 -14.17 -19.85 -6.69
C ALA A 111 -15.09 -21.08 -6.72
N GLU A 112 -14.72 -22.12 -7.46
CA GLU A 112 -15.43 -23.41 -7.47
C GLU A 112 -15.39 -24.08 -6.09
N GLU A 113 -14.21 -24.18 -5.47
CA GLU A 113 -14.00 -24.79 -4.14
C GLU A 113 -14.87 -24.13 -3.05
N ILE A 114 -15.04 -22.81 -3.10
CA ILE A 114 -15.81 -22.06 -2.10
C ILE A 114 -17.28 -21.79 -2.49
N GLY A 115 -17.73 -22.28 -3.66
CA GLY A 115 -19.09 -22.06 -4.16
C GLY A 115 -19.39 -20.62 -4.64
N LEU A 116 -18.36 -19.83 -4.98
CA LEU A 116 -18.52 -18.50 -5.57
C LEU A 116 -18.69 -18.60 -7.08
N LYS A 117 -19.72 -17.94 -7.63
CA LYS A 117 -19.83 -17.74 -9.08
C LYS A 117 -18.75 -16.77 -9.58
N HIS A 118 -17.73 -17.30 -10.24
CA HIS A 118 -16.63 -16.51 -10.80
C HIS A 118 -17.12 -15.50 -11.85
N ALA A 119 -16.53 -14.30 -11.85
CA ALA A 119 -16.84 -13.29 -12.84
C ALA A 119 -16.29 -13.71 -14.22
N THR A 120 -17.01 -13.37 -15.29
CA THR A 120 -16.58 -13.72 -16.66
C THR A 120 -16.82 -12.56 -17.62
N ALA A 121 -15.95 -12.40 -18.62
CA ALA A 121 -16.12 -11.50 -19.74
C ALA A 121 -16.46 -12.30 -21.01
N ILE A 122 -17.13 -11.66 -21.98
CA ILE A 122 -17.32 -12.24 -23.31
C ILE A 122 -16.24 -11.68 -24.24
N MET A 123 -15.38 -12.54 -24.74
CA MET A 123 -14.40 -12.26 -25.77
C MET A 123 -14.99 -12.57 -27.14
N THR A 124 -14.70 -11.73 -28.12
CA THR A 124 -14.98 -11.98 -29.54
C THR A 124 -13.64 -11.97 -30.25
N TYR A 125 -13.30 -13.08 -30.90
CA TYR A 125 -12.07 -13.24 -31.67
C TYR A 125 -12.29 -12.85 -33.14
N ASP A 126 -11.19 -12.79 -33.89
CA ASP A 126 -11.19 -12.31 -35.29
C ASP A 126 -12.00 -13.20 -36.23
N ASP A 127 -12.15 -14.49 -35.89
CA ASP A 127 -13.00 -15.46 -36.58
C ASP A 127 -14.51 -15.30 -36.27
N GLY A 128 -14.89 -14.29 -35.47
CA GLY A 128 -16.25 -14.05 -35.02
C GLY A 128 -16.71 -14.94 -33.86
N ARG A 129 -15.88 -15.88 -33.40
CA ARG A 129 -16.18 -16.77 -32.27
C ARG A 129 -16.31 -15.95 -30.99
N ARG A 130 -17.35 -16.26 -30.21
CA ARG A 130 -17.58 -15.64 -28.91
C ARG A 130 -17.36 -16.66 -27.80
N GLU A 131 -16.47 -16.33 -26.88
CA GLU A 131 -16.14 -17.19 -25.74
C GLU A 131 -16.34 -16.46 -24.43
N ARG A 132 -16.78 -17.19 -23.42
CA ARG A 132 -16.88 -16.68 -22.05
C ARG A 132 -15.60 -17.04 -21.31
N VAL A 133 -14.79 -16.04 -21.02
CA VAL A 133 -13.51 -16.20 -20.33
C VAL A 133 -13.59 -15.69 -18.90
N PRO A 134 -12.89 -16.31 -17.94
CA PRO A 134 -12.79 -15.79 -16.58
C PRO A 134 -12.24 -14.35 -16.55
N HIS A 135 -12.89 -13.49 -15.77
CA HIS A 135 -12.43 -12.10 -15.57
C HIS A 135 -11.59 -12.04 -14.28
N PRO A 136 -10.34 -11.52 -14.32
CA PRO A 136 -9.47 -11.51 -13.17
C PRO A 136 -9.96 -10.56 -12.08
N TYR A 137 -9.74 -10.93 -10.82
CA TYR A 137 -9.89 -10.03 -9.69
C TYR A 137 -8.61 -9.21 -9.49
N LEU A 138 -8.70 -8.11 -8.75
CA LEU A 138 -7.57 -7.27 -8.38
C LEU A 138 -7.53 -7.17 -6.85
N GLY A 139 -6.34 -7.30 -6.26
CA GLY A 139 -6.09 -7.07 -4.84
C GLY A 139 -5.78 -5.60 -4.58
N ASP A 140 -5.92 -5.15 -3.33
CA ASP A 140 -5.73 -3.74 -3.00
C ASP A 140 -4.24 -3.39 -2.89
N LEU A 141 -3.52 -4.00 -1.94
CA LEU A 141 -2.09 -3.75 -1.69
C LEU A 141 -1.36 -5.05 -1.37
N LEU A 142 -0.40 -5.45 -2.20
CA LEU A 142 0.49 -6.59 -1.94
C LEU A 142 1.88 -6.07 -1.55
N LEU A 143 2.27 -6.29 -0.29
CA LEU A 143 3.52 -5.82 0.28
C LEU A 143 4.59 -6.91 0.14
N TYR A 144 5.81 -6.52 -0.21
CA TYR A 144 6.97 -7.39 -0.17
C TYR A 144 7.96 -6.88 0.88
N ILE A 145 8.30 -7.76 1.80
CA ILE A 145 8.97 -7.41 3.05
C ILE A 145 10.22 -8.28 3.16
N GLN A 146 11.35 -7.64 3.50
CA GLN A 146 12.57 -8.33 3.84
C GLN A 146 13.14 -7.73 5.13
N PRO A 147 12.81 -8.31 6.29
CA PRO A 147 13.46 -7.93 7.53
C PRO A 147 14.95 -8.23 7.46
N GLN A 148 15.74 -7.44 8.19
CA GLN A 148 17.18 -7.63 8.24
C GLN A 148 17.55 -9.05 8.68
N GLY A 149 18.34 -9.75 7.86
CA GLY A 149 18.80 -11.11 8.15
C GLY A 149 17.79 -12.23 7.86
N SER A 150 16.61 -11.91 7.31
CA SER A 150 15.56 -12.88 7.01
C SER A 150 15.32 -13.03 5.50
N ALA A 151 14.72 -14.16 5.11
CA ALA A 151 14.25 -14.35 3.74
C ALA A 151 13.08 -13.39 3.42
N PRO A 152 13.00 -12.85 2.18
CA PRO A 152 11.87 -12.03 1.80
C PRO A 152 10.57 -12.84 1.75
N TYR A 153 9.48 -12.21 2.13
CA TYR A 153 8.14 -12.76 2.06
C TYR A 153 7.15 -11.70 1.56
N ALA A 154 5.91 -12.11 1.30
CA ALA A 154 4.84 -11.21 0.90
C ALA A 154 3.66 -11.27 1.88
N VAL A 155 2.97 -10.14 2.02
CA VAL A 155 1.74 -10.01 2.79
C VAL A 155 0.73 -9.25 1.95
N ASN A 156 -0.46 -9.82 1.79
CA ASN A 156 -1.56 -9.17 1.08
C ASN A 156 -2.42 -8.37 2.06
N TRP A 157 -2.72 -7.13 1.74
CA TRP A 157 -3.66 -6.29 2.48
C TRP A 157 -4.92 -6.06 1.64
N THR A 158 -6.07 -6.48 2.18
CA THR A 158 -7.38 -6.08 1.66
C THR A 158 -7.89 -4.90 2.48
N VAL A 159 -8.19 -3.79 1.83
CA VAL A 159 -8.41 -2.49 2.47
C VAL A 159 -9.88 -2.09 2.42
N LYS A 160 -10.42 -1.62 3.55
CA LYS A 160 -11.77 -1.05 3.65
C LYS A 160 -11.81 0.26 4.42
N LEU A 161 -12.95 0.96 4.33
CA LEU A 161 -13.18 2.19 5.07
C LEU A 161 -13.43 1.91 6.56
N SER A 162 -14.22 0.89 6.89
CA SER A 162 -14.43 0.42 8.26
C SER A 162 -14.44 -1.10 8.31
N ALA A 163 -14.22 -1.67 9.51
CA ALA A 163 -14.29 -3.12 9.70
C ALA A 163 -15.67 -3.68 9.29
N MET A 164 -16.74 -2.91 9.52
CA MET A 164 -18.10 -3.28 9.12
C MET A 164 -18.29 -3.37 7.60
N ASP A 165 -17.47 -2.67 6.81
CA ASP A 165 -17.59 -2.69 5.35
C ASP A 165 -16.99 -3.96 4.72
N PHE A 166 -16.34 -4.83 5.50
CA PHE A 166 -16.04 -6.20 5.08
C PHE A 166 -17.32 -7.06 4.98
N ASP A 167 -18.37 -6.70 5.72
CA ASP A 167 -19.62 -7.45 5.81
C ASP A 167 -20.78 -6.80 5.02
N GLU A 168 -20.66 -5.54 4.56
CA GLU A 168 -21.76 -4.81 3.90
C GLU A 168 -21.45 -4.22 2.52
N VAL A 169 -22.31 -4.49 1.54
CA VAL A 169 -22.24 -3.94 0.18
C VAL A 169 -23.19 -2.74 0.04
N ALA A 170 -22.68 -1.56 0.40
CA ALA A 170 -23.24 -0.22 0.19
C ALA A 170 -24.51 0.15 0.99
N ARG A 171 -24.38 1.16 1.86
CA ARG A 171 -25.43 1.77 2.71
C ARG A 171 -26.46 2.65 1.96
N GLY A 172 -26.44 2.65 0.62
CA GLY A 172 -27.06 3.72 -0.18
C GLY A 172 -28.42 3.43 -0.81
N SER A 173 -28.95 2.20 -0.77
CA SER A 173 -30.27 1.92 -1.31
C SER A 173 -31.11 1.02 -0.41
N LEU A 174 -32.40 1.35 -0.28
CA LEU A 174 -33.43 0.50 0.34
C LEU A 174 -33.53 -0.81 -0.47
N LYS A 175 -32.71 -1.79 -0.10
CA LYS A 175 -32.72 -3.15 -0.65
C LYS A 175 -33.58 -4.04 0.23
N SER A 176 -34.26 -5.02 -0.34
CA SER A 176 -34.92 -6.06 0.44
C SER A 176 -33.90 -6.82 1.30
N LEU A 177 -34.34 -7.32 2.46
CA LEU A 177 -33.48 -8.10 3.38
C LEU A 177 -32.82 -9.29 2.68
N ALA A 178 -33.56 -9.97 1.79
CA ALA A 178 -33.02 -11.07 0.99
C ALA A 178 -31.87 -10.61 0.08
N LYS A 179 -32.01 -9.46 -0.60
CA LYS A 179 -30.96 -8.95 -1.47
C LYS A 179 -29.75 -8.41 -0.69
N GLN A 180 -29.98 -7.89 0.51
CA GLN A 180 -28.88 -7.54 1.41
C GLN A 180 -28.11 -8.80 1.81
N LYS A 181 -28.79 -9.86 2.28
CA LYS A 181 -28.16 -11.14 2.64
C LYS A 181 -27.35 -11.74 1.50
N GLU A 182 -27.91 -11.78 0.28
CA GLU A 182 -27.19 -12.26 -0.91
C GLU A 182 -25.92 -11.44 -1.21
N ASN A 183 -26.00 -10.10 -1.09
CA ASN A 183 -24.84 -9.24 -1.32
C ASN A 183 -23.76 -9.41 -0.24
N ARG A 184 -24.16 -9.55 1.04
CA ARG A 184 -23.22 -9.81 2.14
C ARG A 184 -22.49 -11.13 1.92
N GLU A 185 -23.24 -12.19 1.58
CA GLU A 185 -22.65 -13.50 1.29
C GLU A 185 -21.69 -13.44 0.10
N LYS A 186 -22.06 -12.72 -0.97
CA LYS A 186 -21.17 -12.51 -2.12
C LYS A 186 -19.90 -11.73 -1.76
N ALA A 187 -19.98 -10.74 -0.87
CA ALA A 187 -18.80 -10.01 -0.41
C ALA A 187 -17.90 -10.91 0.45
N ARG A 188 -18.49 -11.65 1.39
CA ARG A 188 -17.80 -12.66 2.21
C ARG A 188 -17.05 -13.68 1.36
N LEU A 189 -17.71 -14.24 0.34
CA LEU A 189 -17.09 -15.19 -0.59
C LEU A 189 -15.99 -14.57 -1.44
N ARG A 190 -16.09 -13.28 -1.82
CA ARG A 190 -15.00 -12.57 -2.51
C ARG A 190 -13.78 -12.39 -1.63
N HIS A 191 -13.97 -12.05 -0.36
CA HIS A 191 -12.87 -11.97 0.60
C HIS A 191 -12.24 -13.32 0.86
N ALA A 192 -13.06 -14.37 1.00
CA ALA A 192 -12.56 -15.74 1.13
C ALA A 192 -11.78 -16.19 -0.11
N LEU A 193 -12.19 -15.80 -1.32
CA LEU A 193 -11.46 -16.11 -2.55
C LEU A 193 -10.04 -15.55 -2.52
N GLU A 194 -9.88 -14.27 -2.17
CA GLU A 194 -8.56 -13.62 -2.10
C GLU A 194 -7.68 -14.23 -1.01
N GLU A 195 -8.27 -14.53 0.15
CA GLU A 195 -7.59 -15.21 1.26
C GLU A 195 -7.08 -16.59 0.86
N VAL A 196 -7.93 -17.44 0.28
CA VAL A 196 -7.55 -18.80 -0.18
C VAL A 196 -6.55 -18.74 -1.34
N TYR A 197 -6.71 -17.79 -2.26
CA TYR A 197 -5.78 -17.57 -3.38
C TYR A 197 -4.36 -17.32 -2.87
N TYR A 198 -4.17 -16.34 -2.00
CA TYR A 198 -2.84 -16.02 -1.47
C TYR A 198 -2.32 -17.07 -0.49
N HIS A 199 -3.19 -17.65 0.34
CA HIS A 199 -2.80 -18.70 1.27
C HIS A 199 -2.23 -19.93 0.55
N SER A 200 -2.71 -20.24 -0.66
CA SER A 200 -2.16 -21.34 -1.47
C SER A 200 -0.68 -21.20 -1.82
N ALA A 201 -0.16 -19.97 -1.80
CA ALA A 201 1.24 -19.64 -2.05
C ALA A 201 2.02 -19.34 -0.75
N GLY A 202 1.43 -19.56 0.43
CA GLY A 202 2.05 -19.22 1.71
C GLY A 202 2.00 -17.71 2.04
N ILE A 203 1.13 -16.95 1.38
CA ILE A 203 0.98 -15.50 1.61
C ILE A 203 -0.20 -15.26 2.54
N ARG A 204 0.05 -14.51 3.63
CA ARG A 204 -1.00 -14.10 4.56
C ARG A 204 -1.82 -12.95 3.96
N THR A 205 -3.14 -13.06 4.02
CA THR A 205 -4.05 -11.94 3.75
C THR A 205 -4.49 -11.30 5.06
N VAL A 206 -4.26 -10.00 5.19
CA VAL A 206 -4.65 -9.18 6.34
C VAL A 206 -5.76 -8.23 5.89
N ARG A 207 -6.86 -8.22 6.64
CA ARG A 207 -7.96 -7.27 6.44
C ARG A 207 -7.66 -6.03 7.24
N VAL A 208 -7.54 -4.90 6.56
CA VAL A 208 -7.21 -3.62 7.19
C VAL A 208 -8.28 -2.57 6.90
N SER A 209 -8.55 -1.69 7.87
CA SER A 209 -9.52 -0.63 7.73
C SER A 209 -9.09 0.66 8.41
N ARG A 210 -9.59 1.81 7.92
CA ARG A 210 -9.14 3.13 8.39
C ARG A 210 -9.29 3.30 9.90
N ASP A 211 -10.36 2.76 10.46
CA ASP A 211 -10.69 2.79 11.90
C ASP A 211 -9.71 2.01 12.79
N MET A 212 -8.78 1.22 12.21
CA MET A 212 -7.70 0.57 12.95
C MET A 212 -6.53 1.52 13.27
N LEU A 213 -6.40 2.63 12.55
CA LEU A 213 -5.27 3.54 12.68
C LEU A 213 -5.64 4.75 13.52
N ASP A 214 -4.70 5.16 14.37
CA ASP A 214 -4.83 6.39 15.14
C ASP A 214 -4.98 7.61 14.19
N PRO A 215 -5.96 8.51 14.38
CA PRO A 215 -6.15 9.66 13.51
C PRO A 215 -4.96 10.62 13.45
N VAL A 216 -4.21 10.77 14.54
CA VAL A 216 -2.99 11.60 14.63
C VAL A 216 -1.87 10.95 13.81
N LEU A 217 -1.71 9.62 13.92
CA LEU A 217 -0.79 8.88 13.07
C LEU A 217 -1.09 9.11 11.58
N VAL A 218 -2.36 9.02 11.19
CA VAL A 218 -2.78 9.26 9.79
C VAL A 218 -2.41 10.68 9.34
N ALA A 219 -2.64 11.69 10.19
CA ALA A 219 -2.30 13.08 9.86
C ALA A 219 -0.78 13.28 9.73
N ASN A 220 0.00 12.67 10.63
CA ASN A 220 1.45 12.73 10.62
C ASN A 220 2.04 12.00 9.40
N LEU A 221 1.56 10.81 9.05
CA LEU A 221 1.97 10.12 7.82
C LEU A 221 1.70 10.97 6.58
N ASP A 222 0.56 11.64 6.52
CA ASP A 222 0.23 12.52 5.40
C ASP A 222 1.18 13.72 5.30
N LEU A 223 1.46 14.36 6.44
CA LEU A 223 2.43 15.44 6.55
C LEU A 223 3.81 15.00 6.05
N LEU A 224 4.35 13.91 6.61
CA LEU A 224 5.70 13.43 6.32
C LEU A 224 5.85 12.95 4.87
N TYR A 225 4.85 12.24 4.35
CA TYR A 225 4.84 11.80 2.96
C TYR A 225 4.90 12.99 1.99
N GLY A 226 4.35 14.15 2.34
CA GLY A 226 4.44 15.37 1.53
C GLY A 226 5.86 15.96 1.37
N TYR A 227 6.85 15.46 2.12
CA TYR A 227 8.25 15.92 2.07
C TYR A 227 9.23 14.85 1.59
N HIS A 228 8.86 13.57 1.58
CA HIS A 228 9.79 12.45 1.37
C HIS A 228 10.55 12.48 0.02
N ASP A 229 9.92 13.01 -1.04
CA ASP A 229 10.46 13.08 -2.40
C ASP A 229 11.06 14.44 -2.77
N ARG A 230 10.95 15.44 -1.88
CA ARG A 230 11.48 16.78 -2.14
C ARG A 230 13.00 16.77 -2.23
N GLU A 231 13.54 17.37 -3.27
CA GLU A 231 14.98 17.52 -3.45
C GLU A 231 15.57 18.51 -2.44
N ILE A 232 16.72 18.17 -1.86
CA ILE A 232 17.49 19.06 -1.00
C ILE A 232 18.82 19.31 -1.69
N SER A 233 18.97 20.50 -2.28
CA SER A 233 20.20 20.96 -2.95
C SER A 233 21.06 21.77 -1.98
N LEU A 234 21.62 21.09 -0.97
CA LEU A 234 22.62 21.60 -0.03
C LEU A 234 23.79 20.62 0.03
N GLU A 235 24.97 21.12 0.37
CA GLU A 235 26.16 20.30 0.55
C GLU A 235 25.99 19.32 1.73
N SER A 236 26.53 18.10 1.59
CA SER A 236 26.33 17.01 2.56
C SER A 236 26.85 17.35 3.96
N ASN A 237 28.01 18.01 4.05
CA ASN A 237 28.58 18.50 5.31
C ASN A 237 27.63 19.45 6.05
N VAL A 238 26.97 20.37 5.34
CA VAL A 238 26.00 21.32 5.94
C VAL A 238 24.78 20.57 6.48
N LEU A 239 24.35 19.52 5.79
CA LEU A 239 23.22 18.69 6.23
C LEU A 239 23.59 17.78 7.41
N GLU A 240 24.83 17.32 7.48
CA GLU A 240 25.37 16.54 8.61
C GLU A 240 25.48 17.41 9.87
N ASP A 241 26.08 18.60 9.75
CA ASP A 241 26.14 19.58 10.86
C ASP A 241 24.72 19.94 11.35
N PHE A 242 23.80 20.19 10.41
CA PHE A 242 22.40 20.46 10.73
C PHE A 242 21.74 19.30 11.48
N SER A 243 21.95 18.05 11.03
CA SER A 243 21.38 16.88 11.69
C SER A 243 21.91 16.71 13.13
N HIS A 244 23.21 16.93 13.36
CA HIS A 244 23.78 16.91 14.71
C HIS A 244 23.17 17.99 15.63
N ASP A 245 23.00 19.22 15.13
CA ASP A 245 22.37 20.29 15.91
C ASP A 245 20.88 20.03 16.20
N ILE A 246 20.19 19.33 15.30
CA ILE A 246 18.81 18.88 15.52
C ILE A 246 18.76 17.83 16.63
N GLU A 247 19.65 16.84 16.63
CA GLU A 247 19.74 15.82 17.67
C GLU A 247 20.02 16.46 19.05
N ASP A 248 20.96 17.41 19.12
CA ASP A 248 21.23 18.19 20.34
C ASP A 248 20.02 19.02 20.78
N CYS A 249 19.28 19.59 19.83
CA CYS A 249 18.06 20.34 20.12
C CYS A 249 16.98 19.46 20.76
N VAL A 250 16.77 18.26 20.20
CA VAL A 250 15.80 17.28 20.70
C VAL A 250 16.21 16.74 22.08
N ALA A 251 17.49 16.41 22.28
CA ALA A 251 18.00 15.90 23.56
C ALA A 251 17.79 16.89 24.72
N HIS A 252 17.78 18.19 24.42
CA HIS A 252 17.56 19.27 25.38
C HIS A 252 16.10 19.75 25.45
N GLY A 253 15.16 19.08 24.76
CA GLY A 253 13.75 19.46 24.76
C GLY A 253 13.48 20.85 24.17
N ARG A 254 14.25 21.25 23.16
CA ARG A 254 14.11 22.54 22.46
C ARG A 254 13.37 22.37 21.12
N PRO A 255 12.66 23.41 20.63
CA PRO A 255 12.03 23.38 19.31
C PRO A 255 13.04 23.30 18.16
N VAL A 256 12.91 22.27 17.31
CA VAL A 256 13.82 22.05 16.17
C VAL A 256 13.71 23.11 15.07
N ALA A 257 12.56 23.81 14.97
CA ALA A 257 12.38 24.91 14.02
C ALA A 257 13.38 26.06 14.27
N SER A 258 13.86 26.23 15.51
CA SER A 258 14.86 27.25 15.83
C SER A 258 16.20 26.99 15.13
N VAL A 259 16.61 25.73 14.99
CA VAL A 259 17.82 25.33 14.26
C VAL A 259 17.64 25.60 12.77
N ALA A 260 16.47 25.26 12.20
CA ALA A 260 16.17 25.56 10.80
C ALA A 260 16.16 27.07 10.51
N LEU A 261 15.75 27.92 11.46
CA LEU A 261 15.83 29.37 11.34
C LEU A 261 17.28 29.87 11.35
N MET A 262 18.10 29.37 12.28
CA MET A 262 19.53 29.71 12.38
C MET A 262 20.29 29.32 11.10
N TYR A 263 20.09 28.10 10.62
CA TYR A 263 20.70 27.65 9.37
C TYR A 263 20.14 28.40 8.16
N GLY A 264 18.83 28.66 8.13
CA GLY A 264 18.21 29.46 7.08
C GLY A 264 18.75 30.89 6.99
N GLN A 265 19.18 31.49 8.11
CA GLN A 265 19.82 32.82 8.12
C GLN A 265 21.25 32.78 7.58
N ARG A 266 22.01 31.71 7.89
CA ARG A 266 23.43 31.60 7.51
C ARG A 266 23.64 31.10 6.08
N TRP A 267 22.82 30.15 5.62
CA TRP A 267 22.95 29.51 4.30
C TRP A 267 21.81 29.86 3.33
N GLY A 268 20.83 30.65 3.76
CA GLY A 268 19.62 30.90 2.98
C GLY A 268 18.69 29.68 2.94
N ARG A 269 17.56 29.78 2.23
CA ARG A 269 16.66 28.65 1.89
C ARG A 269 16.20 27.82 3.11
N ARG A 270 15.62 28.49 4.11
CA ARG A 270 15.03 27.87 5.32
C ARG A 270 14.14 26.66 5.01
N ASP A 271 13.39 26.70 3.91
CA ASP A 271 12.50 25.63 3.45
C ASP A 271 13.20 24.28 3.24
N LEU A 272 14.48 24.28 2.86
CA LEU A 272 15.27 23.06 2.71
C LEU A 272 15.59 22.40 4.04
N PHE A 273 15.92 23.19 5.07
CA PHE A 273 16.17 22.69 6.43
C PHE A 273 14.90 22.16 7.08
N LEU A 274 13.76 22.84 6.87
CA LEU A 274 12.44 22.32 7.28
C LEU A 274 12.13 21.00 6.58
N THR A 275 12.40 20.92 5.27
CA THR A 275 12.24 19.69 4.50
C THR A 275 13.13 18.58 5.05
N LYS A 276 14.38 18.87 5.42
CA LYS A 276 15.30 17.90 6.02
C LYS A 276 14.74 17.31 7.31
N ILE A 277 14.18 18.13 8.21
CA ILE A 277 13.56 17.64 9.46
C ILE A 277 12.47 16.60 9.15
N TYR A 278 11.49 16.95 8.30
CA TYR A 278 10.41 16.02 7.97
C TYR A 278 10.89 14.77 7.23
N LYS A 279 11.90 14.89 6.37
CA LYS A 279 12.52 13.74 5.71
C LYS A 279 13.25 12.83 6.69
N ASP A 280 13.94 13.37 7.67
CA ASP A 280 14.63 12.56 8.69
C ASP A 280 13.65 11.82 9.58
N ILE A 281 12.50 12.40 9.89
CA ILE A 281 11.42 11.69 10.59
C ILE A 281 10.86 10.57 9.70
N TRP A 282 10.55 10.86 8.43
CA TRP A 282 10.06 9.85 7.47
C TRP A 282 11.04 8.69 7.28
N GLU A 283 12.33 9.00 7.15
CA GLU A 283 13.42 8.03 6.99
C GLU A 283 13.84 7.38 8.32
N ARG A 284 13.13 7.70 9.43
CA ARG A 284 13.36 7.16 10.78
C ARG A 284 14.76 7.44 11.33
N LYS A 285 15.41 8.50 10.86
CA LYS A 285 16.70 9.01 11.37
C LYS A 285 16.51 9.94 12.57
N LEU A 286 15.38 10.63 12.64
CA LEU A 286 14.99 11.44 13.79
C LEU A 286 13.84 10.75 14.54
N PRO A 287 14.05 10.20 15.74
CA PRO A 287 12.99 9.54 16.50
C PRO A 287 11.96 10.57 16.97
N VAL A 288 10.71 10.38 16.57
CA VAL A 288 9.58 11.25 16.95
C VAL A 288 8.33 10.37 17.08
N SER A 289 7.51 10.64 18.09
CA SER A 289 6.18 10.07 18.23
C SER A 289 5.32 10.46 17.04
N LEU A 290 4.77 9.47 16.34
CA LEU A 290 3.72 9.72 15.35
C LEU A 290 2.31 9.61 15.95
N PHE A 291 2.20 9.32 17.24
CA PHE A 291 0.92 9.33 17.98
C PHE A 291 0.61 10.71 18.58
N ASP A 292 1.58 11.62 18.55
CA ASP A 292 1.43 13.03 18.92
C ASP A 292 1.57 13.90 17.67
N PRO A 293 0.86 15.04 17.57
CA PRO A 293 1.02 15.94 16.43
C PRO A 293 2.48 16.38 16.26
N VAL A 294 3.05 16.20 15.06
CA VAL A 294 4.42 16.62 14.76
C VAL A 294 4.47 18.15 14.57
N LEU A 295 4.83 18.85 15.65
CA LEU A 295 4.94 20.31 15.71
C LEU A 295 6.40 20.72 15.90
N ILE A 296 7.06 21.13 14.82
CA ILE A 296 8.50 21.47 14.83
C ILE A 296 8.83 22.77 15.58
N ASP A 297 7.83 23.60 15.84
CA ASP A 297 7.90 24.83 16.63
C ASP A 297 7.75 24.58 18.14
N HIS A 298 7.48 23.32 18.53
CA HIS A 298 7.44 22.85 19.90
C HIS A 298 8.56 21.80 20.12
N PRO A 299 8.92 21.48 21.37
CA PRO A 299 9.76 20.32 21.65
C PRO A 299 9.12 19.05 21.08
N LEU A 300 9.89 18.25 20.33
CA LEU A 300 9.39 17.01 19.75
C LEU A 300 9.20 15.96 20.85
N VAL A 301 8.07 15.24 20.79
CA VAL A 301 7.83 14.10 21.67
C VAL A 301 8.56 12.90 21.11
N THR A 302 9.46 12.31 21.89
CA THR A 302 10.26 11.13 21.49
C THR A 302 9.93 9.88 22.30
N ASP A 303 9.25 10.04 23.44
CA ASP A 303 8.85 8.96 24.34
C ASP A 303 7.46 8.43 23.96
N ALA A 304 7.40 7.71 22.84
CA ALA A 304 6.19 7.01 22.40
C ALA A 304 6.55 5.64 21.78
N PRO A 305 5.62 4.68 21.80
CA PRO A 305 5.81 3.41 21.12
C PRO A 305 6.10 3.59 19.64
N ASP A 306 6.98 2.76 19.10
CA ASP A 306 7.25 2.76 17.67
C ASP A 306 6.01 2.27 16.89
N VAL A 307 5.65 2.99 15.82
CA VAL A 307 4.47 2.68 14.99
C VAL A 307 4.53 1.27 14.41
N LEU A 308 5.71 0.83 13.95
CA LEU A 308 5.88 -0.49 13.34
C LEU A 308 5.86 -1.60 14.40
N GLN A 309 6.19 -1.28 15.66
CA GLN A 309 5.96 -2.17 16.79
C GLN A 309 4.47 -2.30 17.12
N VAL A 310 3.74 -1.19 17.23
CA VAL A 310 2.30 -1.16 17.54
C VAL A 310 1.50 -1.91 16.46
N TYR A 311 1.82 -1.69 15.19
CA TYR A 311 1.14 -2.31 14.05
C TYR A 311 1.88 -3.51 13.44
N SER A 312 2.83 -4.09 14.17
CA SER A 312 3.67 -5.21 13.71
C SER A 312 2.87 -6.38 13.16
N SER A 313 1.73 -6.70 13.79
CA SER A 313 0.84 -7.78 13.37
C SER A 313 0.28 -7.62 11.95
N LEU A 314 0.22 -6.40 11.40
CA LEU A 314 -0.20 -6.14 10.03
C LEU A 314 0.86 -6.53 9.00
N PHE A 315 2.13 -6.53 9.40
CA PHE A 315 3.29 -6.82 8.53
C PHE A 315 3.80 -8.26 8.65
N ALA A 316 3.35 -9.01 9.65
CA ALA A 316 3.78 -10.39 9.86
C ALA A 316 3.27 -11.33 8.75
N GLY A 317 4.15 -12.20 8.25
CA GLY A 317 3.81 -13.29 7.32
C GLY A 317 2.94 -14.38 7.95
N LEU A 318 2.79 -15.51 7.26
CA LEU A 318 2.24 -16.71 7.91
C LEU A 318 3.24 -17.22 8.95
N PRO A 319 2.80 -17.73 10.10
CA PRO A 319 3.66 -18.48 11.00
C PRO A 319 4.26 -19.67 10.26
N GLU A 320 5.54 -19.94 10.46
CA GLU A 320 6.20 -21.18 10.02
C GLU A 320 5.59 -22.42 10.69
#